data_AF-A0A9D1PDD7-F1
#
_entry.id   AF-A0A9D1PDD7-F1
#
_cell.length_a   1.000
_cell.length_b   1.000
_cell.length_c   1.000
_cell.angle_alpha   90.00
_cell.angle_beta   90.00
_cell.angle_gamma   90.00
#
_symmetry.space_group_name_H-M   'P 1'
#
loop_
_entity.id
_entity.type
_entity.pdbx_description
1 polymer ?
#
loop_
_entity_poly.entity_id
_entity_poly.type
_entity_poly.pdbx_seq_one_letter_code
_entity_poly.pdbx_strand_id
1 'polypeptide(L)'
;MEKFKEIYFYIQTKAYKANTDERADPEIAQRFYEETREIFWNLGFTLGRDYALKENSCLQIGVMTFRGNLKEALIPEVEQALKTAETFHYSHYNDYGDTFLLSETEQETYFQDHLADYEKEVLETFKSCRDMGQGPWMERPLITLESDIVLCRGYHTESLYLKRFSEVTADMEEKGLLIQKEKNGEPLYSLPKPKSRSSILKAAGKPYR
;
A
#
# COMPACT_ATOMS: atom_id res chain seq x y z
N MET A 1 -14.36 12.30 3.89
CA MET A 1 -13.66 11.01 3.95
C MET A 1 -14.62 9.83 3.83
N GLU A 2 -14.61 9.14 2.69
CA GLU A 2 -15.30 7.85 2.54
C GLU A 2 -14.37 6.71 2.96
N LYS A 3 -14.91 5.69 3.64
CA LYS A 3 -14.17 4.52 4.13
C LYS A 3 -14.57 3.25 3.39
N PHE A 4 -13.57 2.44 3.07
CA PHE A 4 -13.69 1.15 2.39
C PHE A 4 -12.87 0.10 3.14
N LYS A 5 -13.04 -1.16 2.75
CA LYS A 5 -12.23 -2.30 3.17
C LYS A 5 -11.39 -2.76 1.99
N GLU A 6 -10.09 -2.97 2.19
CA GLU A 6 -9.27 -3.71 1.23
C GLU A 6 -9.58 -5.21 1.36
N ILE A 7 -10.24 -5.76 0.35
CA ILE A 7 -10.77 -7.13 0.35
C ILE A 7 -10.12 -7.96 -0.75
N TYR A 8 -9.83 -9.23 -0.43
CA TYR A 8 -9.43 -10.25 -1.40
C TYR A 8 -10.36 -11.45 -1.27
N PHE A 9 -11.21 -11.69 -2.27
CA PHE A 9 -11.99 -12.91 -2.41
C PHE A 9 -11.17 -13.97 -3.13
N TYR A 10 -11.02 -15.15 -2.52
CA TYR A 10 -10.22 -16.25 -3.08
C TYR A 10 -11.07 -17.17 -3.94
N ILE A 11 -10.68 -17.27 -5.21
CA ILE A 11 -11.41 -17.98 -6.27
C ILE A 11 -10.57 -19.16 -6.76
N GLN A 12 -11.18 -20.33 -6.80
CA GLN A 12 -10.58 -21.52 -7.40
C GLN A 12 -11.27 -21.78 -8.73
N THR A 13 -10.52 -21.72 -9.83
CA THR A 13 -11.06 -21.91 -11.18
C THR A 13 -10.30 -22.99 -11.92
N LYS A 14 -10.98 -23.64 -12.87
CA LYS A 14 -10.32 -24.49 -13.87
C LYS A 14 -9.59 -23.66 -14.94
N ALA A 15 -9.85 -22.36 -15.04
CA ALA A 15 -9.23 -21.45 -16.00
C ALA A 15 -7.73 -21.20 -15.73
N TYR A 16 -7.24 -21.55 -14.53
CA TYR A 16 -5.85 -21.35 -14.13
C TYR A 16 -5.44 -22.40 -13.10
N LYS A 17 -4.41 -23.21 -13.41
CA LYS A 17 -3.76 -24.10 -12.44
C LYS A 17 -2.54 -23.37 -11.88
N ALA A 18 -2.57 -23.06 -10.58
CA ALA A 18 -1.40 -22.50 -9.90
C ALA A 18 -0.21 -23.46 -10.06
N ASN A 19 0.98 -22.91 -10.38
CA ASN A 19 2.26 -23.61 -10.58
C ASN A 19 2.46 -24.37 -11.91
N THR A 20 1.67 -24.07 -12.94
CA THR A 20 1.94 -24.49 -14.32
C THR A 20 1.80 -23.30 -15.25
N ASP A 21 2.75 -23.05 -16.15
CA ASP A 21 2.63 -22.01 -17.21
C ASP A 21 1.51 -22.31 -18.23
N GLU A 22 0.72 -23.35 -17.99
CA GLU A 22 -0.41 -23.78 -18.80
C GLU A 22 -1.63 -22.90 -18.52
N ARG A 23 -1.95 -22.02 -19.48
CA ARG A 23 -3.28 -21.41 -19.57
C ARG A 23 -4.28 -22.53 -19.86
N ALA A 24 -5.43 -22.50 -19.19
CA ALA A 24 -6.53 -23.40 -19.52
C ALA A 24 -7.03 -23.16 -20.95
N ASP A 25 -7.88 -24.08 -21.41
CA ASP A 25 -8.66 -23.92 -22.63
C ASP A 25 -9.30 -22.51 -22.69
N PRO A 26 -9.11 -21.75 -23.78
CA PRO A 26 -9.74 -20.45 -23.98
C PRO A 26 -11.25 -20.43 -23.72
N GLU A 27 -11.96 -21.52 -24.02
CA GLU A 27 -13.41 -21.61 -23.78
C GLU A 27 -13.74 -21.64 -22.27
N ILE A 28 -12.91 -22.31 -21.45
CA ILE A 28 -13.07 -22.34 -19.99
C ILE A 28 -12.81 -20.95 -19.41
N ALA A 29 -11.77 -20.27 -19.88
CA ALA A 29 -11.46 -18.91 -19.46
C ALA A 29 -12.57 -17.93 -19.86
N GLN A 30 -13.11 -18.06 -21.07
CA GLN A 30 -14.22 -17.23 -21.54
C GLN A 30 -15.47 -17.42 -20.68
N ARG A 31 -15.89 -18.66 -20.43
CA ARG A 31 -17.05 -18.96 -19.57
C ARG A 31 -16.90 -18.40 -18.16
N PHE A 32 -15.69 -18.49 -17.59
CA PHE A 32 -15.38 -17.88 -16.30
C PHE A 32 -15.62 -16.37 -16.30
N TYR A 33 -15.11 -15.65 -17.30
CA TYR A 33 -15.30 -14.22 -17.38
C TYR A 33 -16.76 -13.84 -17.68
N GLU A 34 -17.47 -14.61 -18.51
CA GLU A 34 -18.89 -14.37 -18.81
C GLU A 34 -19.75 -14.49 -17.55
N GLU A 35 -19.63 -15.59 -16.81
CA GLU A 35 -20.39 -15.79 -15.56
C GLU A 35 -20.01 -14.76 -14.49
N THR A 36 -18.71 -14.47 -14.33
CA THR A 36 -18.27 -13.45 -13.37
C THR A 36 -18.88 -12.08 -13.70
N ARG A 37 -18.92 -11.71 -14.99
CA ARG A 37 -19.54 -10.47 -15.44
C ARG A 37 -21.04 -10.47 -15.17
N GLU A 38 -21.73 -11.57 -15.43
CA GLU A 38 -23.16 -11.71 -15.14
C GLU A 38 -23.46 -11.52 -13.65
N ILE A 39 -22.67 -12.16 -12.77
CA ILE A 39 -22.79 -12.00 -11.31
C ILE A 39 -22.70 -10.52 -10.92
N PHE A 40 -21.62 -9.83 -11.30
CA PHE A 40 -21.42 -8.43 -10.91
C PHE A 40 -22.42 -7.49 -11.58
N TRP A 41 -22.86 -7.78 -12.81
CA TRP A 41 -23.93 -7.03 -13.47
C TRP A 41 -25.25 -7.13 -12.70
N ASN A 42 -25.62 -8.34 -12.26
CA ASN A 42 -26.83 -8.58 -11.48
C ASN A 42 -26.79 -7.90 -10.10
N LEU A 43 -25.59 -7.72 -9.53
CA LEU A 43 -25.37 -6.91 -8.33
C LEU A 43 -25.35 -5.39 -8.59
N GLY A 44 -25.54 -4.94 -9.83
CA GLY A 44 -25.59 -3.53 -10.20
C GLY A 44 -24.21 -2.85 -10.31
N PHE A 45 -23.14 -3.62 -10.52
CA PHE A 45 -21.83 -3.05 -10.81
C PHE A 45 -21.73 -2.63 -12.28
N THR A 46 -21.06 -1.52 -12.53
CA THR A 46 -20.56 -1.16 -13.85
C THR A 46 -19.29 -1.97 -14.14
N LEU A 47 -19.21 -2.58 -15.32
CA LEU A 47 -18.13 -3.51 -15.66
C LEU A 47 -17.11 -2.90 -16.63
N GLY A 48 -15.83 -2.93 -16.25
CA GLY A 48 -14.69 -2.70 -17.13
C GLY A 48 -14.25 -3.98 -17.85
N ARG A 49 -13.03 -3.97 -18.40
CA ARG A 49 -12.43 -5.16 -19.02
C ARG A 49 -12.13 -6.24 -17.98
N ASP A 50 -11.52 -5.83 -16.88
CA ASP A 50 -10.99 -6.67 -15.81
C ASP A 50 -11.33 -6.10 -14.42
N TYR A 51 -12.38 -5.28 -14.32
CA TYR A 51 -12.82 -4.71 -13.04
C TYR A 51 -14.35 -4.54 -12.98
N ALA A 52 -14.87 -4.43 -11.75
CA ALA A 52 -16.26 -4.12 -11.44
C ALA A 52 -16.33 -2.92 -10.47
N LEU A 53 -17.19 -1.94 -10.76
CA LEU A 53 -17.32 -0.68 -10.00
C LEU A 53 -18.77 -0.42 -9.54
N LYS A 54 -18.97 -0.08 -8.26
CA LYS A 54 -20.27 0.33 -7.68
C LYS A 54 -20.05 1.36 -6.58
N GLU A 55 -20.57 2.58 -6.75
CA GLU A 55 -20.48 3.67 -5.75
C GLU A 55 -19.07 3.83 -5.14
N ASN A 56 -18.06 4.09 -5.97
CA ASN A 56 -16.63 4.16 -5.61
C ASN A 56 -15.97 2.84 -5.15
N SER A 57 -16.73 1.80 -4.87
CA SER A 57 -16.20 0.46 -4.60
C SER A 57 -15.73 -0.19 -5.89
N CYS A 58 -14.51 -0.72 -5.91
CA CYS A 58 -13.90 -1.25 -7.13
C CYS A 58 -13.14 -2.55 -6.84
N LEU A 59 -13.42 -3.58 -7.64
CA LEU A 59 -12.72 -4.86 -7.61
C LEU A 59 -12.05 -5.12 -8.95
N GLN A 60 -10.78 -5.53 -8.92
CA GLN A 60 -10.13 -6.20 -10.03
C GLN A 60 -10.60 -7.66 -10.08
N ILE A 61 -10.95 -8.11 -11.28
CA ILE A 61 -11.39 -9.47 -11.59
C ILE A 61 -10.17 -10.26 -12.08
N GLY A 62 -9.60 -11.08 -11.20
CA GLY A 62 -8.54 -12.03 -11.52
C GLY A 62 -9.02 -13.48 -11.47
N VAL A 63 -8.35 -14.36 -12.22
CA VAL A 63 -8.70 -15.78 -12.27
C VAL A 63 -8.53 -16.53 -10.94
N MET A 64 -7.67 -16.04 -10.04
CA MET A 64 -7.46 -16.64 -8.71
C MET A 64 -8.04 -15.80 -7.56
N THR A 65 -8.21 -14.50 -7.78
CA THR A 65 -8.68 -13.58 -6.74
C THR A 65 -9.48 -12.45 -7.35
N PHE A 66 -10.54 -12.03 -6.64
CA PHE A 66 -11.16 -10.73 -6.86
C PHE A 66 -10.69 -9.82 -5.74
N ARG A 67 -9.96 -8.77 -6.08
CA ARG A 67 -9.29 -7.91 -5.08
C ARG A 67 -9.60 -6.45 -5.30
N GLY A 68 -9.71 -5.69 -4.24
CA GLY A 68 -9.84 -4.24 -4.32
C GLY A 68 -10.50 -3.64 -3.09
N ASN A 69 -11.12 -2.49 -3.26
CA ASN A 69 -11.69 -1.72 -2.16
C ASN A 69 -13.22 -1.73 -2.23
N LEU A 70 -13.87 -2.25 -1.20
CA LEU A 70 -15.33 -2.30 -1.12
C LEU A 70 -15.85 -1.51 0.07
N LYS A 71 -17.00 -0.87 -0.08
CA LYS A 71 -17.81 -0.46 1.07
C LYS A 71 -18.18 -1.73 1.86
N GLU A 72 -18.06 -1.66 3.18
CA GLU A 72 -18.29 -2.80 4.07
C GLU A 72 -19.68 -3.44 3.87
N ALA A 73 -20.70 -2.60 3.62
CA ALA A 73 -22.07 -3.06 3.37
C ALA A 73 -22.25 -3.89 2.09
N LEU A 74 -21.34 -3.78 1.10
CA LEU A 74 -21.41 -4.56 -0.14
C LEU A 74 -20.78 -5.95 0.00
N ILE A 75 -19.92 -6.17 0.99
CA ILE A 75 -19.16 -7.41 1.13
C ILE A 75 -20.09 -8.64 1.26
N PRO A 76 -21.14 -8.64 2.12
CA PRO A 76 -22.00 -9.81 2.26
C PRO A 76 -22.78 -10.14 0.98
N GLU A 77 -23.22 -9.12 0.24
CA GLU A 77 -23.95 -9.28 -1.03
C GLU A 77 -23.05 -9.91 -2.10
N VAL A 78 -21.83 -9.38 -2.24
CA VAL A 78 -20.82 -9.93 -3.17
C VAL A 78 -20.47 -11.36 -2.77
N GLU A 79 -20.16 -11.60 -1.50
CA GLU A 79 -19.81 -12.94 -1.00
C GLU A 79 -20.91 -13.97 -1.31
N GLN A 80 -22.18 -13.61 -1.09
CA GLN A 80 -23.29 -14.51 -1.33
C GLN A 80 -23.47 -14.84 -2.82
N ALA A 81 -23.26 -13.87 -3.71
CA ALA A 81 -23.35 -14.10 -5.15
C ALA A 81 -22.20 -14.95 -5.67
N LEU A 82 -20.98 -14.79 -5.13
CA LEU A 82 -19.83 -15.62 -5.52
C LEU A 82 -20.01 -17.09 -5.14
N LYS A 83 -20.79 -17.40 -4.10
CA LYS A 83 -21.10 -18.78 -3.68
C LYS A 83 -22.01 -19.53 -4.67
N THR A 84 -22.69 -18.82 -5.58
CA THR A 84 -23.60 -19.44 -6.56
C THR A 84 -22.94 -19.73 -7.90
N ALA A 85 -21.65 -19.42 -8.06
CA ALA A 85 -20.93 -19.61 -9.31
C ALA A 85 -20.75 -21.10 -9.67
N GLU A 86 -20.83 -21.41 -10.97
CA GLU A 86 -20.65 -22.75 -11.54
C GLU A 86 -19.25 -22.94 -12.13
N THR A 87 -18.64 -21.90 -12.70
CA THR A 87 -17.33 -21.96 -13.38
C THR A 87 -16.15 -21.82 -12.43
N PHE A 88 -16.39 -21.40 -11.19
CA PHE A 88 -15.39 -21.30 -10.14
C PHE A 88 -15.98 -21.61 -8.76
N HIS A 89 -15.11 -21.91 -7.81
CA HIS A 89 -15.46 -22.07 -6.41
C HIS A 89 -14.90 -20.91 -5.58
N TYR A 90 -15.79 -20.18 -4.91
CA TYR A 90 -15.42 -19.21 -3.90
C TYR A 90 -15.16 -19.91 -2.55
N SER A 91 -14.06 -19.55 -1.89
CA SER A 91 -13.66 -20.16 -0.61
C SER A 91 -13.89 -19.26 0.61
N HIS A 92 -13.25 -18.10 0.62
CA HIS A 92 -13.30 -17.11 1.70
C HIS A 92 -12.79 -15.76 1.19
N TYR A 93 -12.91 -14.72 2.00
CA TYR A 93 -12.24 -13.45 1.77
C TYR A 93 -11.35 -13.08 2.94
N ASN A 94 -10.31 -12.30 2.66
CA ASN A 94 -9.50 -11.62 3.67
C ASN A 94 -9.82 -10.13 3.68
N ASP A 95 -9.93 -9.54 4.88
CA ASP A 95 -9.94 -8.10 5.12
C ASP A 95 -8.53 -7.66 5.52
N TYR A 96 -7.93 -6.77 4.71
CA TYR A 96 -6.60 -6.22 4.92
C TYR A 96 -6.60 -4.86 5.62
N GLY A 97 -7.78 -4.36 6.01
CA GLY A 97 -7.94 -3.14 6.77
C GLY A 97 -8.74 -2.06 6.06
N ASP A 98 -8.81 -0.92 6.73
CA ASP A 98 -9.56 0.23 6.25
C ASP A 98 -8.74 1.03 5.22
N THR A 99 -9.40 1.44 4.14
CA THR A 99 -8.84 2.35 3.14
C THR A 99 -9.77 3.54 2.93
N PHE A 100 -9.21 4.67 2.49
CA PHE A 100 -9.91 5.94 2.53
C PHE A 100 -9.84 6.66 1.20
N LEU A 101 -11.01 7.12 0.73
CA LEU A 101 -11.08 8.06 -0.38
C LEU A 101 -11.07 9.48 0.18
N LEU A 102 -9.97 10.19 -0.09
CA LEU A 102 -9.73 11.56 0.33
C LEU A 102 -9.57 12.48 -0.87
N SER A 103 -10.13 13.68 -0.77
CA SER A 103 -9.79 14.81 -1.65
C SER A 103 -8.33 15.23 -1.48
N GLU A 104 -7.81 16.02 -2.42
CA GLU A 104 -6.45 16.56 -2.33
C GLU A 104 -6.27 17.44 -1.08
N THR A 105 -7.27 18.25 -0.74
CA THR A 105 -7.25 19.09 0.47
C THR A 105 -7.24 18.26 1.76
N GLU A 106 -8.03 17.17 1.83
CA GLU A 106 -8.00 16.25 2.97
C GLU A 106 -6.65 15.53 3.08
N GLN A 107 -6.07 15.09 1.95
CA GLN A 107 -4.73 14.48 1.93
C GLN A 107 -3.66 15.46 2.43
N GLU A 108 -3.69 16.72 2.00
CA GLU A 108 -2.74 17.74 2.44
C GLU A 108 -2.90 18.05 3.93
N THR A 109 -4.14 18.21 4.40
CA THR A 109 -4.42 18.49 5.81
C THR A 109 -3.91 17.34 6.69
N TYR A 110 -4.25 16.09 6.34
CA TYR A 110 -3.76 14.92 7.07
C TYR A 110 -2.24 14.85 7.07
N PHE A 111 -1.62 15.14 5.92
CA PHE A 111 -0.17 15.12 5.76
C PHE A 111 0.52 16.07 6.75
N GLN A 112 0.08 17.33 6.79
CA GLN A 112 0.66 18.37 7.64
C GLN A 112 0.41 18.12 9.12
N ASP A 113 -0.80 17.68 9.50
CA ASP A 113 -1.18 17.46 10.89
C ASP A 113 -0.32 16.41 11.60
N HIS A 114 0.23 15.46 10.84
CA HIS A 114 0.98 14.35 11.39
C HIS A 114 2.46 14.34 10.97
N LEU A 115 2.91 15.29 10.12
CA LEU A 115 4.27 15.30 9.55
C LEU A 115 5.37 15.05 10.59
N ALA A 116 5.26 15.68 11.77
CA ALA A 116 6.25 15.51 12.84
C ALA A 116 6.33 14.08 13.39
N ASP A 117 5.21 13.38 13.52
CA ASP A 117 5.17 11.98 13.94
C ASP A 117 5.81 11.09 12.89
N TYR A 118 5.58 11.38 11.60
CA TYR A 118 6.21 10.68 10.49
C TYR A 118 7.72 10.87 10.45
N GLU A 119 8.22 12.11 10.62
CA GLU A 119 9.66 12.38 10.69
C GLU A 119 10.32 11.58 11.84
N LYS A 120 9.66 11.52 13.00
CA LYS A 120 10.15 10.75 14.16
C LYS A 120 10.28 9.28 13.82
N GLU A 121 9.27 8.69 13.19
CA GLU A 121 9.22 7.27 12.85
C GLU A 121 10.20 6.90 11.73
N VAL A 122 10.42 7.82 10.77
CA VAL A 122 11.52 7.72 9.81
C VAL A 122 12.84 7.59 10.58
N LEU A 123 13.14 8.50 11.50
CA LEU A 123 14.39 8.47 12.29
C LEU A 123 14.52 7.20 13.12
N GLU A 124 13.44 6.74 13.76
CA GLU A 124 13.42 5.51 14.55
C GLU A 124 13.68 4.27 13.68
N THR A 125 13.10 4.23 12.48
CA THR A 125 13.35 3.15 11.52
C THR A 125 14.80 3.15 11.05
N PHE A 126 15.35 4.31 10.66
CA PHE A 126 16.77 4.42 10.29
C PHE A 126 17.71 4.03 11.45
N LYS A 127 17.34 4.38 12.69
CA LYS A 127 18.10 4.00 13.88
C LYS A 127 18.05 2.50 14.09
N SER A 128 16.88 1.89 14.00
CA SER A 128 16.69 0.44 14.11
C SER A 128 17.49 -0.33 13.04
N CYS A 129 17.39 0.07 11.76
CA CYS A 129 18.15 -0.55 10.67
C CYS A 129 19.66 -0.46 10.90
N ARG A 130 20.16 0.70 11.37
CA ARG A 130 21.58 0.86 11.73
C ARG A 130 21.98 -0.06 12.88
N ASP A 131 21.16 -0.13 13.92
CA ASP A 131 21.44 -0.92 15.12
C ASP A 131 21.38 -2.44 14.81
N MET A 132 20.59 -2.84 13.81
CA MET A 132 20.54 -4.20 13.24
C MET A 132 21.63 -4.49 12.19
N GLY A 133 22.48 -3.53 11.84
CA GLY A 133 23.57 -3.71 10.87
C GLY A 133 23.13 -3.80 9.41
N GLN A 134 21.93 -3.36 9.06
CA GLN A 134 21.36 -3.42 7.69
C GLN A 134 22.00 -2.43 6.69
N GLY A 135 23.17 -1.89 7.02
CA GLY A 135 23.87 -0.86 6.25
C GLY A 135 23.36 0.55 6.60
N PRO A 136 24.25 1.57 6.60
CA PRO A 136 23.87 2.91 7.03
C PRO A 136 23.08 3.68 5.97
N TRP A 137 23.04 3.23 4.72
CA TRP A 137 22.47 3.97 3.58
C TRP A 137 21.30 3.19 2.99
N MET A 138 20.13 3.80 2.92
CA MET A 138 18.90 3.16 2.43
C MET A 138 18.17 4.11 1.48
N GLU A 139 17.63 3.55 0.39
CA GLU A 139 16.81 4.30 -0.58
C GLU A 139 15.50 4.72 0.06
N ARG A 140 14.81 3.74 0.66
CA ARG A 140 13.57 3.94 1.40
C ARG A 140 13.46 2.83 2.45
N PRO A 141 13.40 3.14 3.75
CA PRO A 141 13.09 2.10 4.73
C PRO A 141 11.68 1.59 4.47
N LEU A 142 11.41 0.32 4.80
CA LEU A 142 10.04 -0.16 4.95
C LEU A 142 9.47 0.50 6.20
N ILE A 143 8.91 1.70 6.05
CA ILE A 143 8.26 2.42 7.13
C ILE A 143 6.79 2.01 7.12
N THR A 144 6.42 1.10 8.00
CA THR A 144 5.02 0.80 8.30
C THR A 144 4.65 1.61 9.52
N LEU A 145 4.12 2.82 9.29
CA LEU A 145 3.47 3.53 10.37
C LEU A 145 2.10 2.91 10.57
N GLU A 146 1.84 2.47 11.80
CA GLU A 146 0.50 1.96 12.16
C GLU A 146 -0.59 3.01 11.91
N SER A 147 -0.23 4.29 11.87
CA SER A 147 -1.11 5.42 11.59
C SER A 147 -1.07 5.91 10.13
N ASP A 148 -0.30 5.31 9.21
CA ASP A 148 -0.37 5.75 7.80
C ASP A 148 -1.75 5.47 7.24
N ILE A 149 -2.36 6.50 6.65
CA ILE A 149 -3.64 6.35 6.00
C ILE A 149 -3.42 5.69 4.64
N VAL A 150 -4.11 4.56 4.44
CA VAL A 150 -4.09 3.85 3.17
C VAL A 150 -5.14 4.46 2.25
N LEU A 151 -4.70 5.06 1.15
CA LEU A 151 -5.56 5.71 0.17
C LEU A 151 -6.20 4.69 -0.77
N CYS A 152 -7.50 4.82 -0.97
CA CYS A 152 -8.24 4.08 -1.99
C CYS A 152 -7.98 4.68 -3.38
N ARG A 153 -7.42 3.89 -4.29
CA ARG A 153 -7.15 4.26 -5.69
C ARG A 153 -7.85 3.27 -6.64
N GLY A 154 -9.18 3.22 -6.54
CA GLY A 154 -9.99 2.22 -7.23
C GLY A 154 -9.79 0.84 -6.59
N TYR A 155 -9.31 -0.14 -7.34
CA TYR A 155 -8.99 -1.47 -6.79
C TYR A 155 -7.55 -1.57 -6.23
N HIS A 156 -6.76 -0.51 -6.34
CA HIS A 156 -5.42 -0.41 -5.74
C HIS A 156 -5.46 0.40 -4.45
N THR A 157 -4.39 0.24 -3.66
CA THR A 157 -4.13 1.01 -2.45
C THR A 157 -2.77 1.70 -2.54
N GLU A 158 -2.64 2.83 -1.84
CA GLU A 158 -1.40 3.60 -1.80
C GLU A 158 -1.27 4.24 -0.41
N SER A 159 -0.18 3.99 0.32
CA SER A 159 0.07 4.65 1.60
C SER A 159 0.46 6.12 1.35
N LEU A 160 -0.21 7.06 2.01
CA LEU A 160 -0.04 8.50 1.74
C LEU A 160 1.40 8.96 1.97
N TYR A 161 2.04 8.51 3.05
CA TYR A 161 3.41 8.93 3.36
C TYR A 161 4.43 8.27 2.47
N LEU A 162 4.21 7.00 2.11
CA LEU A 162 5.10 6.32 1.18
C LEU A 162 5.15 7.05 -0.17
N LYS A 163 4.02 7.58 -0.62
CA LYS A 163 3.93 8.41 -1.83
C LYS A 163 4.72 9.71 -1.70
N ARG A 164 4.68 10.35 -0.53
CA ARG A 164 5.32 11.65 -0.25
C ARG A 164 6.69 11.53 0.41
N PHE A 165 7.27 10.34 0.43
CA PHE A 165 8.51 10.08 1.17
C PHE A 165 9.66 11.00 0.73
N SER A 166 9.78 11.29 -0.56
CA SER A 166 10.81 12.20 -1.09
C SER A 166 10.68 13.64 -0.60
N GLU A 167 9.46 14.12 -0.36
CA GLU A 167 9.21 15.44 0.22
C GLU A 167 9.61 15.47 1.69
N VAL A 168 9.23 14.44 2.44
CA VAL A 168 9.60 14.29 3.85
C VAL A 168 11.12 14.23 4.01
N THR A 169 11.82 13.42 3.22
CA THR A 169 13.28 13.29 3.33
C THR A 169 14.03 14.55 2.91
N ALA A 170 13.52 15.32 1.95
CA ALA A 170 14.11 16.61 1.57
C ALA A 170 14.06 17.62 2.72
N ASP A 171 12.89 17.77 3.36
CA ASP A 171 12.74 18.64 4.53
C ASP A 171 13.60 18.17 5.72
N MET A 172 13.66 16.85 5.96
CA MET A 172 14.54 16.27 6.98
C MET A 172 16.04 16.46 6.69
N GLU A 173 16.45 16.48 5.42
CA GLU A 173 17.81 16.83 5.01
C GLU A 173 18.11 18.31 5.27
N GLU A 174 17.20 19.22 4.91
CA GLU A 174 17.34 20.66 5.19
C GLU A 174 17.45 20.93 6.70
N LYS A 175 16.68 20.20 7.51
CA LYS A 175 16.76 20.21 8.99
C LYS A 175 18.04 19.56 9.54
N GLY A 176 18.83 18.89 8.72
CA GLY A 176 20.03 18.15 9.11
C GLY A 176 19.76 16.89 9.94
N LEU A 177 18.54 16.35 9.86
CA LEU A 177 18.11 15.12 10.53
C LEU A 177 18.56 13.88 9.75
N LEU A 178 18.64 13.99 8.42
CA LEU A 178 19.18 12.98 7.51
C LEU A 178 20.31 13.58 6.67
N ILE A 179 21.13 12.70 6.08
CA ILE A 179 22.08 13.04 5.03
C ILE A 179 21.76 12.21 3.78
N GLN A 180 21.86 12.82 2.61
CA GLN A 180 21.67 12.15 1.32
C GLN A 180 23.01 11.91 0.62
N LYS A 181 23.07 10.83 -0.17
CA LYS A 181 24.01 10.70 -1.29
C LYS A 181 23.29 10.05 -2.47
N GLU A 182 23.77 10.25 -3.68
CA GLU A 182 23.29 9.51 -4.84
C GLU A 182 24.15 8.27 -5.10
N LYS A 183 23.50 7.17 -5.50
CA LYS A 183 24.17 5.97 -5.99
C LYS A 183 23.35 5.36 -7.12
N ASN A 184 23.96 5.20 -8.29
CA ASN A 184 23.29 4.67 -9.49
C ASN A 184 22.05 5.46 -9.93
N GLY A 185 22.00 6.77 -9.67
CA GLY A 185 20.84 7.62 -9.98
C GLY A 185 19.74 7.61 -8.91
N GLU A 186 19.89 6.81 -7.85
CA GLU A 186 18.92 6.73 -6.76
C GLU A 186 19.44 7.46 -5.50
N PRO A 187 18.59 8.23 -4.80
CA PRO A 187 18.95 8.85 -3.54
C PRO A 187 19.02 7.78 -2.44
N LEU A 188 20.09 7.81 -1.65
CA LEU A 188 20.25 7.01 -0.45
C LEU A 188 20.38 7.93 0.76
N TYR A 189 19.62 7.65 1.79
CA TYR A 189 19.58 8.43 3.03
C TYR A 189 20.28 7.70 4.17
N SER A 190 20.79 8.46 5.14
CA SER A 190 21.41 7.93 6.35
C SER A 190 21.20 8.88 7.52
N LEU A 191 21.30 8.37 8.74
CA LEU A 191 21.46 9.23 9.92
C LEU A 191 22.84 9.91 9.88
N PRO A 192 22.93 11.20 10.25
CA PRO A 192 24.19 11.87 10.46
C PRO A 192 25.09 11.08 11.42
N LYS A 193 26.41 11.15 11.21
CA LYS A 193 27.35 10.54 12.15
C LYS A 193 27.13 11.14 13.54
N PRO A 194 27.15 10.33 14.62
CA PRO A 194 27.09 10.86 15.97
C PRO A 194 28.20 11.90 16.14
N LYS A 195 27.85 13.11 16.60
CA LYS A 195 28.86 14.11 16.95
C LYS A 195 29.78 13.48 17.99
N SER A 196 31.06 13.31 17.67
CA SER A 196 32.04 12.79 18.61
C SER A 196 32.08 13.69 19.85
N ARG A 197 32.40 13.14 21.03
CA ARG A 197 32.65 13.93 22.26
C ARG A 197 33.64 15.10 22.00
N SER A 198 34.59 14.92 21.07
CA SER A 198 35.54 15.96 20.68
C SER A 198 34.93 17.14 19.94
N SER A 199 33.97 16.89 19.07
CA SER A 199 33.26 17.93 18.32
C SER A 199 32.31 18.74 19.23
N ILE A 200 31.71 18.09 20.23
CA ILE A 200 30.85 18.73 21.23
C ILE A 200 31.67 19.62 22.17
N LEU A 201 32.81 19.13 22.66
CA LEU A 201 33.71 19.91 23.52
C LEU A 201 34.35 21.10 22.80
N LYS A 202 34.69 20.94 21.50
CA LYS A 202 35.15 22.05 20.64
C LYS A 202 34.07 23.11 20.42
N ALA A 203 32.82 22.72 20.17
CA ALA A 203 31.71 23.65 19.99
C ALA A 203 31.34 24.37 21.31
N ALA A 204 31.55 23.71 22.46
CA ALA A 204 31.35 24.27 23.79
C ALA A 204 32.54 25.13 24.31
N GLY A 205 33.56 25.38 23.47
CA GLY A 205 34.70 26.23 23.81
C GLY A 205 35.57 25.73 24.97
N LYS A 206 35.50 24.45 25.34
CA LYS A 206 36.31 23.90 26.44
C LYS A 206 37.60 23.28 25.90
N PRO A 207 38.79 23.74 26.34
CA PRO A 207 40.05 23.17 25.90
C PRO A 207 40.20 21.76 26.47
N TYR A 208 40.80 20.89 25.66
CA TYR A 208 41.23 19.57 26.08
C TYR A 208 42.26 19.68 27.21
N ARG A 209 42.04 19.00 28.33
CA ARG A 209 43.06 18.67 29.33
C ARG A 209 43.30 17.18 29.30
#